data_AF-A0A6B0XXX4-F1
#
_entry.id   AF-A0A6B0XXX4-F1
#
_cell.length_a   1.000
_cell.length_b   1.000
_cell.length_c   1.000
_cell.angle_alpha   90.00
_cell.angle_beta   90.00
_cell.angle_gamma   90.00
#
_symmetry.space_group_name_H-M   'P 1'
#
loop_
_entity.id
_entity.type
_entity.pdbx_description
1 polymer ?
#
loop_
_entity_poly.entity_id
_entity_poly.type
_entity_poly.pdbx_seq_one_letter_code
_entity_poly.pdbx_strand_id
1 'polypeptide(L)'
;MAHEKNHDYHILHPSVWPFIGAVSGFIMLFGFVLAFGQNTPESLKQPYMFILGLIGVGYVMYAWWADVIRESIVGDHTPVVRIGLRYGFIMFIMSEVMFFSAWFWAFFKNALYPMSPESPAVDGVWPPAGIETFDPWHLPLINTLILLCSGAAATWAHHAIAHENNR
;
A
#
# COMPACT_ATOMS: atom_id res chain seq x y z
N MET A 1 31.49 -9.90 13.46
CA MET A 1 32.17 -9.09 12.43
C MET A 1 32.69 -10.05 11.37
N ALA A 2 32.27 -9.92 10.11
CA ALA A 2 32.84 -10.73 9.03
C ALA A 2 34.34 -10.45 8.96
N HIS A 3 35.14 -11.51 8.99
CA HIS A 3 36.55 -11.51 9.38
C HIS A 3 37.52 -10.97 8.31
N GLU A 4 37.02 -10.59 7.13
CA GLU A 4 37.55 -9.58 6.21
C GLU A 4 36.50 -9.44 5.10
N LYS A 5 35.77 -8.33 5.07
CA LYS A 5 34.74 -8.09 4.06
C LYS A 5 35.35 -7.38 2.85
N ASN A 6 35.25 -8.03 1.71
CA ASN A 6 35.69 -7.58 0.39
C ASN A 6 34.51 -7.15 -0.51
N HIS A 7 33.36 -6.84 0.10
CA HIS A 7 32.15 -6.38 -0.59
C HIS A 7 31.42 -5.30 0.21
N ASP A 8 30.67 -4.45 -0.50
CA ASP A 8 29.92 -3.32 0.08
C ASP A 8 28.44 -3.64 0.36
N TYR A 9 28.00 -4.89 0.17
CA TYR A 9 26.64 -5.30 0.49
C TYR A 9 26.37 -5.34 2.00
N HIS A 10 25.16 -4.93 2.39
CA HIS A 10 24.70 -4.96 3.77
C HIS A 10 24.32 -6.39 4.17
N ILE A 11 24.97 -6.91 5.23
CA ILE A 11 24.65 -8.19 5.83
C ILE A 11 23.89 -7.92 7.14
N LEU A 12 22.61 -8.25 7.16
CA LEU A 12 21.74 -8.03 8.30
C LEU A 12 22.01 -9.02 9.42
N HIS A 13 21.86 -8.54 10.65
CA HIS A 13 21.79 -9.40 11.84
C HIS A 13 20.41 -10.09 11.92
N PRO A 14 20.30 -11.22 12.63
CA PRO A 14 19.01 -11.87 12.85
C PRO A 14 17.99 -10.91 13.46
N SER A 15 16.78 -10.89 12.91
CA SER A 15 15.67 -10.06 13.37
C SER A 15 14.44 -10.92 13.64
N VAL A 16 13.71 -10.57 14.70
CA VAL A 16 12.46 -11.23 15.10
C VAL A 16 11.23 -10.66 14.39
N TRP A 17 11.35 -9.48 13.76
CA TRP A 17 10.23 -8.77 13.14
C TRP A 17 9.48 -9.56 12.06
N PRO A 18 10.13 -10.32 11.16
CA PRO A 18 9.40 -11.13 10.18
C PRO A 18 8.47 -12.16 10.82
N PHE A 19 8.91 -12.82 11.89
CA PHE A 19 8.13 -13.83 12.60
C PHE A 19 6.94 -13.21 13.33
N ILE A 20 7.17 -12.13 14.08
CA ILE A 20 6.10 -11.43 14.80
C ILE A 20 5.10 -10.86 13.81
N GLY A 21 5.56 -10.29 12.69
CA GLY A 21 4.70 -9.78 11.62
C GLY A 21 3.81 -10.86 11.02
N ALA A 22 4.34 -12.07 10.77
CA ALA A 22 3.55 -13.18 10.26
C ALA A 22 2.46 -13.63 11.25
N VAL A 23 2.80 -13.75 12.54
CA VAL A 23 1.83 -14.10 13.60
C VAL A 23 0.75 -13.03 13.74
N SER A 24 1.13 -11.74 13.78
CA SER A 24 0.18 -10.64 13.86
C SER A 24 -0.72 -10.56 12.62
N GLY A 25 -0.17 -10.78 11.43
CA GLY A 25 -0.92 -10.83 10.17
C GLY A 25 -1.93 -11.98 10.14
N PHE A 26 -1.55 -13.16 10.63
CA PHE A 26 -2.47 -14.28 10.80
C PHE A 26 -3.62 -13.95 11.76
N ILE A 27 -3.31 -13.42 12.94
CA ILE A 27 -4.32 -13.03 13.93
C ILE A 27 -5.27 -11.97 13.35
N MET A 28 -4.73 -11.01 12.60
CA MET A 28 -5.50 -9.95 11.95
C MET A 28 -6.49 -10.54 10.93
N LEU A 29 -6.03 -11.32 9.96
CA LEU A 29 -6.89 -11.84 8.89
C LEU A 29 -7.86 -12.91 9.41
N PHE A 30 -7.42 -13.76 10.35
CA PHE A 30 -8.31 -14.71 11.00
C PHE A 30 -9.40 -13.99 11.82
N GLY A 31 -9.02 -12.97 12.59
CA GLY A 31 -9.97 -12.12 13.31
C GLY A 31 -10.94 -11.38 12.38
N PHE A 32 -10.48 -10.94 11.20
CA PHE A 32 -11.33 -10.34 10.18
C PHE A 32 -12.41 -11.31 9.69
N VAL A 33 -12.02 -12.56 9.38
CA VAL A 33 -12.96 -13.61 8.97
C VAL A 33 -13.96 -13.93 10.08
N LEU A 34 -13.54 -13.99 11.34
CA LEU A 34 -14.47 -14.21 12.45
C LEU A 34 -15.44 -13.05 12.63
N ALA A 35 -14.97 -11.81 12.55
CA ALA A 35 -15.79 -10.63 12.76
C ALA A 35 -16.87 -10.43 11.68
N PHE A 36 -16.53 -10.68 10.40
CA PHE A 36 -17.40 -10.39 9.25
C PHE A 36 -17.96 -11.64 8.55
N GLY A 37 -17.58 -12.84 9.00
CA GLY A 37 -18.03 -14.09 8.41
C GLY A 37 -19.52 -14.32 8.61
N GLN A 38 -20.24 -14.55 7.50
CA GLN A 38 -21.69 -14.78 7.52
C GLN A 38 -22.09 -16.04 8.33
N ASN A 39 -21.24 -17.07 8.33
CA ASN A 39 -21.50 -18.36 9.00
C ASN A 39 -20.83 -18.48 10.38
N THR A 40 -20.24 -17.41 10.91
CA THR A 40 -19.56 -17.45 12.21
C THR A 40 -20.57 -17.45 13.36
N PRO A 41 -20.38 -18.24 14.43
CA PRO A 41 -21.22 -18.15 15.64
C PRO A 41 -21.23 -16.75 16.23
N GLU A 42 -22.39 -16.26 16.68
CA GLU A 42 -22.57 -14.89 17.15
C GLU A 42 -21.63 -14.53 18.32
N SER A 43 -21.31 -15.50 19.18
CA SER A 43 -20.35 -15.32 20.28
C SER A 43 -18.93 -14.97 19.83
N LEU A 44 -18.56 -15.33 18.60
CA LEU A 44 -17.23 -15.12 18.02
C LEU A 44 -17.16 -13.94 17.05
N LYS A 45 -18.30 -13.29 16.72
CA LYS A 45 -18.37 -12.11 15.84
C LYS A 45 -17.90 -10.83 16.53
N GLN A 46 -16.77 -10.89 17.22
CA GLN A 46 -16.20 -9.74 17.91
C GLN A 46 -14.99 -9.20 17.15
N PRO A 47 -14.89 -7.89 16.94
CA PRO A 47 -13.79 -7.30 16.17
C PRO A 47 -12.46 -7.27 16.95
N TYR A 48 -12.44 -7.62 18.23
CA TYR A 48 -11.26 -7.48 19.10
C TYR A 48 -10.05 -8.24 18.58
N MET A 49 -10.24 -9.45 18.03
CA MET A 49 -9.13 -10.23 17.48
C MET A 49 -8.52 -9.57 16.23
N PHE A 50 -9.37 -9.01 15.36
CA PHE A 50 -8.91 -8.23 14.20
C PHE A 50 -8.12 -7.00 14.64
N ILE A 51 -8.66 -6.23 15.60
CA ILE A 51 -8.03 -5.00 16.11
C ILE A 51 -6.68 -5.32 16.78
N LEU A 52 -6.61 -6.40 17.56
CA LEU A 52 -5.36 -6.86 18.18
C LEU A 52 -4.30 -7.19 17.12
N GLY A 53 -4.68 -7.94 16.09
CA GLY A 53 -3.79 -8.26 14.97
C GLY A 53 -3.34 -7.01 14.23
N LEU A 54 -4.24 -6.05 13.98
CA LEU A 54 -3.94 -4.79 13.32
C LEU A 54 -2.93 -3.94 14.10
N ILE A 55 -3.11 -3.82 15.43
CA ILE A 55 -2.16 -3.14 16.31
C ILE A 55 -0.80 -3.86 16.27
N GLY A 56 -0.79 -5.19 16.28
CA GLY A 56 0.43 -5.99 16.16
C GLY A 56 1.19 -5.72 14.87
N VAL A 57 0.50 -5.76 13.72
CA VAL A 57 1.10 -5.44 12.42
C VAL A 57 1.62 -4.00 12.39
N GLY A 58 0.83 -3.04 12.87
CA GLY A 58 1.24 -1.63 12.94
C GLY A 58 2.49 -1.42 13.81
N TYR A 59 2.59 -2.12 14.94
CA TYR A 59 3.78 -2.09 15.79
C TYR A 59 5.01 -2.67 15.08
N VAL A 60 4.87 -3.82 14.40
CA VAL A 60 5.98 -4.41 13.63
C VAL A 60 6.43 -3.48 12.51
N MET A 61 5.52 -2.84 11.78
CA MET A 61 5.87 -1.86 10.75
C MET A 61 6.67 -0.69 11.33
N TYR A 62 6.20 -0.12 12.45
CA TYR A 62 6.90 0.96 13.14
C TYR A 62 8.31 0.54 13.60
N ALA A 63 8.41 -0.58 14.31
CA ALA A 63 9.69 -1.05 14.87
C ALA A 63 10.69 -1.41 13.77
N TRP A 64 10.24 -2.09 12.72
CA TRP A 64 11.11 -2.49 11.61
C TRP A 64 11.61 -1.27 10.84
N TRP A 65 10.74 -0.31 10.51
CA TRP A 65 11.20 0.93 9.84
C TRP A 65 12.14 1.76 10.72
N ALA A 66 11.94 1.78 12.04
CA ALA A 66 12.87 2.43 12.96
C ALA A 66 14.27 1.79 12.90
N ASP A 67 14.36 0.48 12.78
CA ASP A 67 15.64 -0.22 12.62
C ASP A 67 16.31 0.08 11.27
N VAL A 68 15.55 0.13 10.17
CA VAL A 68 16.07 0.56 8.85
C VAL A 68 16.64 1.99 8.89
N ILE A 69 16.00 2.90 9.63
CA ILE A 69 16.52 4.26 9.83
C ILE A 69 17.82 4.22 10.65
N ARG A 70 17.88 3.42 11.72
CA ARG A 70 19.10 3.26 12.54
C ARG A 70 20.26 2.70 11.72
N GLU A 71 20.02 1.66 10.92
CA GLU A 71 20.99 1.08 9.98
C GLU A 71 21.52 2.15 9.01
N SER A 72 20.64 3.01 8.50
CA SER A 72 21.03 4.13 7.65
C SER A 72 21.95 5.13 8.35
N ILE A 73 21.73 5.40 9.65
CA ILE A 73 22.51 6.37 10.44
C ILE A 73 23.89 5.81 10.81
N VAL A 74 23.97 4.51 11.12
CA VAL A 74 25.23 3.81 11.43
C VAL A 74 26.15 3.69 10.21
N GLY A 75 25.58 3.82 9.00
CA GLY A 75 26.34 3.87 7.74
C GLY A 75 26.28 2.59 6.92
N ASP A 76 25.37 1.67 7.23
CA ASP A 76 25.23 0.39 6.52
C ASP A 76 24.65 0.56 5.10
N HIS A 77 24.07 1.73 4.81
CA HIS A 77 23.55 2.11 3.49
C HIS A 77 24.65 2.60 2.53
N THR A 78 25.54 1.69 2.14
CA THR A 78 26.56 1.93 1.09
C THR A 78 25.93 2.32 -0.25
N PRO A 79 26.69 2.87 -1.23
CA PRO A 79 26.14 3.26 -2.53
C PRO A 79 25.37 2.13 -3.24
N VAL A 80 25.88 0.89 -3.21
CA VAL A 80 25.22 -0.26 -3.84
C VAL A 80 23.91 -0.62 -3.13
N VAL A 81 23.87 -0.53 -1.80
CA VAL A 81 22.66 -0.78 -1.00
C VAL A 81 21.59 0.27 -1.28
N ARG A 82 21.96 1.56 -1.35
CA ARG A 82 21.03 2.65 -1.68
C ARG A 82 20.40 2.48 -3.07
N ILE A 83 21.17 1.99 -4.05
CA ILE A 83 20.64 1.66 -5.38
C ILE A 83 19.65 0.49 -5.28
N GLY A 84 20.01 -0.57 -4.54
CA GLY A 84 19.13 -1.72 -4.30
C GLY A 84 17.79 -1.33 -3.65
N LEU A 85 17.81 -0.47 -2.64
CA LEU A 85 16.60 0.05 -1.98
C LEU A 85 15.70 0.82 -2.95
N ARG A 86 16.28 1.65 -3.84
CA ARG A 86 15.52 2.36 -4.88
C ARG A 86 14.85 1.40 -5.86
N TYR A 87 15.56 0.37 -6.33
CA TYR A 87 14.96 -0.65 -7.19
C TYR A 87 13.83 -1.39 -6.47
N GLY A 88 14.03 -1.80 -5.21
CA GLY A 88 12.98 -2.44 -4.41
C GLY A 88 11.71 -1.59 -4.32
N PHE A 89 11.84 -0.29 -4.07
CA PHE A 89 10.69 0.62 -3.99
C PHE A 89 10.04 0.87 -5.36
N ILE A 90 10.81 0.96 -6.44
CA ILE A 90 10.26 1.06 -7.81
C ILE A 90 9.48 -0.21 -8.17
N MET A 91 10.00 -1.40 -7.86
CA MET A 91 9.30 -2.67 -8.09
C MET A 91 7.99 -2.74 -7.29
N PHE A 92 7.99 -2.26 -6.05
CA PHE A 92 6.78 -2.14 -5.23
C PHE A 92 5.73 -1.20 -5.86
N ILE A 93 6.14 -0.02 -6.33
CA ILE A 93 5.24 0.90 -7.05
C ILE A 93 4.67 0.22 -8.31
N MET A 94 5.50 -0.52 -9.07
CA MET A 94 5.02 -1.24 -10.25
C MET A 94 3.99 -2.32 -9.90
N SER A 95 4.15 -3.03 -8.77
CA SER A 95 3.11 -3.97 -8.32
C SER A 95 1.81 -3.26 -7.92
N GLU A 96 1.87 -2.06 -7.35
CA GLU A 96 0.67 -1.25 -7.04
C GLU A 96 -0.04 -0.81 -8.33
N VAL A 97 0.70 -0.40 -9.37
CA VAL A 97 0.11 -0.09 -10.69
C VAL A 97 -0.65 -1.30 -11.26
N MET A 98 -0.09 -2.51 -11.14
CA MET A 98 -0.77 -3.73 -11.58
C MET A 98 -1.98 -4.05 -10.72
N PHE A 99 -1.93 -3.81 -9.41
CA PHE A 99 -3.11 -3.91 -8.54
C PHE A 99 -4.24 -2.99 -8.99
N PHE A 100 -3.95 -1.71 -9.27
CA PHE A 100 -4.93 -0.75 -9.81
C PHE A 100 -5.45 -1.15 -11.19
N SER A 101 -4.64 -1.79 -12.03
CA SER A 101 -5.07 -2.25 -13.35
C SER A 101 -6.25 -3.23 -13.27
N ALA A 102 -6.33 -4.06 -12.23
CA ALA A 102 -7.45 -4.99 -12.03
C ALA A 102 -8.77 -4.24 -11.72
N TRP A 103 -8.69 -3.19 -10.91
CA TRP A 103 -9.85 -2.34 -10.59
C TRP A 103 -10.34 -1.56 -11.80
N PHE A 104 -9.41 -0.97 -12.56
CA PHE A 104 -9.75 -0.28 -13.81
C PHE A 104 -10.35 -1.25 -14.83
N TRP A 105 -9.82 -2.46 -14.95
CA TRP A 105 -10.38 -3.47 -15.83
C TRP A 105 -11.83 -3.80 -15.44
N ALA A 106 -12.08 -4.06 -14.16
CA ALA A 106 -13.44 -4.32 -13.68
C ALA A 106 -14.39 -3.14 -13.97
N PHE A 107 -13.94 -1.90 -13.79
CA PHE A 107 -14.71 -0.70 -14.14
C PHE A 107 -14.97 -0.60 -15.65
N PHE A 108 -13.92 -0.60 -16.48
CA PHE A 108 -14.04 -0.40 -17.92
C PHE A 108 -14.87 -1.50 -18.59
N LYS A 109 -14.72 -2.75 -18.16
CA LYS A 109 -15.56 -3.84 -18.69
C LYS A 109 -17.04 -3.56 -18.48
N ASN A 110 -17.43 -3.12 -17.28
CA ASN A 110 -18.84 -2.91 -16.94
C ASN A 110 -19.38 -1.57 -17.44
N ALA A 111 -18.53 -0.57 -17.64
CA ALA A 111 -18.90 0.71 -18.24
C ALA A 111 -19.06 0.61 -19.77
N LEU A 112 -18.20 -0.17 -20.45
CA LEU A 112 -18.25 -0.35 -21.90
C LEU A 112 -19.28 -1.42 -22.32
N TYR A 113 -19.35 -2.53 -21.58
CA TYR A 113 -20.25 -3.66 -21.85
C TYR A 113 -21.10 -3.96 -20.58
N PRO A 114 -22.04 -3.05 -20.24
CA PRO A 114 -22.94 -3.23 -19.11
C PRO A 114 -23.83 -4.45 -19.33
N MET A 115 -24.08 -5.24 -18.28
CA MET A 115 -24.89 -6.46 -18.39
C MET A 115 -26.38 -6.12 -18.56
N SER A 116 -27.04 -6.88 -19.42
CA SER A 116 -28.49 -6.88 -19.67
C SER A 116 -29.03 -8.32 -19.58
N PRO A 117 -30.37 -8.52 -19.53
CA PRO A 117 -30.97 -9.85 -19.60
C PRO A 117 -30.63 -10.65 -20.89
N GLU A 118 -30.21 -9.96 -21.95
CA GLU A 118 -29.87 -10.53 -23.26
C GLU A 118 -28.34 -10.55 -23.51
N SER A 119 -27.53 -10.32 -22.48
CA SER A 119 -26.07 -10.36 -22.61
C SER A 119 -25.54 -11.76 -22.94
N PRO A 120 -24.50 -11.87 -23.79
CA PRO A 120 -23.67 -10.79 -24.36
C PRO A 120 -24.16 -10.28 -25.74
N ALA A 121 -25.35 -10.65 -26.22
CA ALA A 121 -25.83 -10.26 -27.55
C ALA A 121 -26.27 -8.79 -27.62
N VAL A 122 -26.86 -8.28 -26.54
CA VAL A 122 -27.27 -6.88 -26.39
C VAL A 122 -26.74 -6.35 -25.06
N ASP A 123 -25.99 -5.26 -25.11
CA ASP A 123 -25.48 -4.57 -23.91
C ASP A 123 -26.58 -3.75 -23.22
N GLY A 124 -26.40 -3.53 -21.92
CA GLY A 124 -27.27 -2.68 -21.11
C GLY A 124 -26.99 -1.18 -21.27
N VAL A 125 -27.39 -0.38 -20.27
CA VAL A 125 -27.15 1.07 -20.24
C VAL A 125 -26.14 1.41 -19.15
N TRP A 126 -25.22 2.33 -19.46
CA TRP A 126 -24.32 2.96 -18.50
C TRP A 126 -24.56 4.48 -18.46
N PRO A 127 -24.70 5.10 -17.27
CA PRO A 127 -24.81 4.47 -15.95
C PRO A 127 -26.04 3.57 -15.80
N PRO A 128 -26.05 2.62 -14.85
CA PRO A 128 -27.23 1.79 -14.61
C PRO A 128 -28.46 2.65 -14.26
N ALA A 129 -29.64 2.21 -14.67
CA ALA A 129 -30.88 2.94 -14.42
C ALA A 129 -31.09 3.20 -12.91
N GLY A 130 -31.39 4.46 -12.56
CA GLY A 130 -31.56 4.89 -11.16
C GLY A 130 -30.27 5.28 -10.44
N ILE A 131 -29.11 5.21 -11.10
CA ILE A 131 -27.84 5.71 -10.56
C ILE A 131 -27.59 7.14 -11.06
N GLU A 132 -27.55 8.09 -10.12
CA GLU A 132 -27.10 9.45 -10.38
C GLU A 132 -25.58 9.55 -10.20
N THR A 133 -24.88 10.01 -11.23
CA THR A 133 -23.43 10.21 -11.17
C THR A 133 -23.09 11.51 -10.46
N PHE A 134 -21.99 11.52 -9.72
CA PHE A 134 -21.45 12.75 -9.14
C PHE A 134 -21.01 13.72 -10.24
N ASP A 135 -21.30 15.02 -10.05
CA ASP A 135 -20.78 16.08 -10.92
C ASP A 135 -19.25 16.13 -10.84
N PRO A 136 -18.54 15.87 -11.94
CA PRO A 136 -17.07 15.84 -11.95
C PRO A 136 -16.43 17.22 -11.70
N TRP A 137 -17.16 18.32 -11.94
CA TRP A 137 -16.59 19.68 -11.87
C TRP A 137 -16.68 20.32 -10.49
N HIS A 138 -17.46 19.73 -9.60
CA HIS A 138 -17.62 20.23 -8.24
C HIS A 138 -16.55 19.60 -7.33
N LEU A 139 -16.92 18.65 -6.48
CA LEU A 139 -16.00 18.05 -5.50
C LEU A 139 -14.80 17.31 -6.13
N PRO A 140 -14.96 16.49 -7.19
CA PRO A 140 -13.83 15.75 -7.76
C PRO A 140 -12.74 16.66 -8.35
N LEU A 141 -13.12 17.77 -8.98
CA LEU A 141 -12.17 18.75 -9.51
C LEU A 141 -11.36 19.41 -8.37
N ILE A 142 -12.01 19.82 -7.29
CA ILE A 142 -11.32 20.42 -6.14
C ILE A 142 -10.32 19.43 -5.53
N ASN A 143 -10.70 18.16 -5.37
CA ASN A 143 -9.78 17.13 -4.89
C ASN A 143 -8.58 16.92 -5.83
N THR A 144 -8.80 17.01 -7.15
CA THR A 144 -7.72 16.95 -8.15
C THR A 144 -6.74 18.11 -7.96
N LEU A 145 -7.24 19.32 -7.80
CA LEU A 145 -6.41 20.51 -7.57
C LEU A 145 -5.63 20.40 -6.26
N ILE A 146 -6.25 19.89 -5.18
CA ILE A 146 -5.56 19.67 -3.90
C ILE A 146 -4.38 18.72 -4.06
N LEU A 147 -4.58 17.60 -4.75
CA LEU A 147 -3.51 16.61 -4.98
C LEU A 147 -2.39 17.15 -5.88
N LEU A 148 -2.74 17.90 -6.94
CA LEU A 148 -1.74 18.53 -7.81
C LEU A 148 -0.91 19.58 -7.05
N CYS A 149 -1.56 20.43 -6.27
CA CYS A 149 -0.88 21.42 -5.42
C CYS A 149 0.01 20.73 -4.37
N SER A 150 -0.46 19.65 -3.74
CA SER A 150 0.35 18.86 -2.80
C SER A 150 1.57 18.23 -3.48
N GLY A 151 1.42 17.70 -4.70
CA GLY A 151 2.53 17.16 -5.47
C GLY A 151 3.57 18.22 -5.85
N ALA A 152 3.13 19.43 -6.22
CA ALA A 152 4.03 20.56 -6.46
C ALA A 152 4.78 20.98 -5.19
N ALA A 153 4.10 21.04 -4.04
CA ALA A 153 4.73 21.34 -2.75
C ALA A 153 5.77 20.29 -2.35
N ALA A 154 5.48 18.99 -2.54
CA ALA A 154 6.44 17.92 -2.29
C ALA A 154 7.66 18.00 -3.22
N THR A 155 7.46 18.32 -4.50
CA THR A 155 8.55 18.51 -5.47
C THR A 155 9.43 19.68 -5.09
N TRP A 156 8.84 20.77 -4.62
CA TRP A 156 9.58 21.92 -4.11
C TRP A 156 10.41 21.54 -2.88
N ALA A 157 9.83 20.88 -1.89
CA ALA A 157 10.57 20.43 -0.71
C ALA A 157 11.76 19.52 -1.09
N HIS A 158 11.56 18.60 -2.05
CA HIS A 158 12.62 17.76 -2.56
C HIS A 158 13.75 18.57 -3.24
N HIS A 159 13.39 19.56 -4.07
CA HIS A 159 14.37 20.44 -4.73
C HIS A 159 15.20 21.24 -3.71
N ALA A 160 14.56 21.78 -2.66
CA ALA A 160 15.23 22.53 -1.60
C ALA A 160 16.29 21.68 -0.87
N ILE A 161 15.98 20.41 -0.60
CA ILE A 161 16.95 19.49 0.03
C ILE A 161 18.08 19.12 -0.94
N ALA A 162 17.74 18.80 -2.20
CA ALA A 162 18.70 18.24 -3.16
C ALA A 162 19.65 19.29 -3.77
N HIS A 163 19.18 20.51 -4.03
CA HIS A 163 19.93 21.54 -4.75
C HIS A 163 20.33 22.74 -3.89
N GLU A 164 19.56 23.06 -2.85
CA GLU A 164 19.83 24.21 -1.97
C GLU A 164 20.41 23.77 -0.60
N ASN A 165 20.42 22.46 -0.31
CA ASN A 165 20.84 21.88 0.97
C ASN A 165 20.14 22.52 2.18
N ASN A 166 18.89 22.96 1.98
CA ASN A 166 18.04 23.50 3.03
C ASN A 166 17.37 22.32 3.73
N ARG A 167 17.94 21.91 4.87
CA ARG A 167 17.52 20.73 5.65
C ARG A 167 16.52 21.09 6.74
#